data_AF-A0A645EAM3-F1
#
_entry.id   AF-A0A645EAM3-F1
#
_cell.length_a   1.000
_cell.length_b   1.000
_cell.length_c   1.000
_cell.angle_alpha   90.00
_cell.angle_beta   90.00
_cell.angle_gamma   90.00
#
_symmetry.space_group_name_H-M   'P 1'
#
loop_
_entity.id
_entity.type
_entity.pdbx_description
1 polymer ?
#
loop_
_entity_poly.entity_id
_entity_poly.type
_entity_poly.pdbx_seq_one_letter_code
_entity_poly.pdbx_strand_id
1 'polypeptide(L)'
;MTCDIHTRARTKRILKAAGAKVVCGLDDIVTSSINGEGYNEKYGLLGSNKSTEDKVKLFPREECKELVLDVQKSILDKTGKHVEVMIYGDGAFKDPQGKIWELADPCVSPAFTDGLIGTPNELKLKYLADNDFKDLSGEELKEAISKSIREKDNNLVGNMASQGTTPRQLTDLIGSLCDLTSGSGDKGTPIVLVQGYFDNYTN
;
A
#
# COMPACT_ATOMS: atom_id res chain seq x y z
N MET A 1 6.03 27.69 -6.35
CA MET A 1 6.54 26.32 -6.20
C MET A 1 5.68 25.59 -5.17
N THR A 2 5.40 24.30 -5.31
CA THR A 2 4.60 23.48 -4.39
C THR A 2 5.42 22.25 -3.95
N CYS A 3 5.34 21.91 -2.67
CA CYS A 3 6.10 20.79 -2.10
C CYS A 3 5.20 19.78 -1.38
N ASP A 4 3.89 19.98 -1.43
CA ASP A 4 2.94 19.03 -0.87
C ASP A 4 2.95 17.72 -1.67
N ILE A 5 2.93 16.56 -0.99
CA ILE A 5 3.01 15.26 -1.67
C ILE A 5 1.64 14.87 -2.20
N HIS A 6 0.68 14.54 -1.34
CA HIS A 6 -0.61 13.96 -1.78
C HIS A 6 -1.58 14.97 -2.38
N THR A 7 -1.49 16.24 -1.99
CA THR A 7 -2.39 17.30 -2.49
C THR A 7 -1.83 18.06 -3.70
N ARG A 8 -0.65 17.70 -4.21
CA ARG A 8 0.10 18.47 -5.24
C ARG A 8 -0.76 18.88 -6.42
N ALA A 9 -1.55 17.96 -6.96
CA ALA A 9 -2.41 18.22 -8.11
C ALA A 9 -3.47 19.28 -7.80
N ARG A 10 -4.08 19.23 -6.60
CA ARG A 10 -5.04 20.24 -6.12
C ARG A 10 -4.35 21.59 -5.95
N THR A 11 -3.17 21.63 -5.32
CA THR A 11 -2.42 22.87 -5.09
C THR A 11 -1.99 23.50 -6.42
N LYS A 12 -1.41 22.72 -7.34
CA LYS A 12 -1.05 23.17 -8.69
C LYS A 12 -2.25 23.76 -9.43
N ARG A 13 -3.42 23.10 -9.37
CA ARG A 13 -4.66 23.58 -9.99
C ARG A 13 -5.12 24.93 -9.41
N ILE A 14 -5.11 25.07 -8.09
CA ILE A 14 -5.50 26.32 -7.42
C ILE A 14 -4.56 27.46 -7.81
N LEU A 15 -3.24 27.23 -7.78
CA LEU A 15 -2.25 28.24 -8.16
C LEU A 15 -2.41 28.71 -9.61
N LYS A 16 -2.61 27.77 -10.55
CA LYS A 16 -2.89 28.10 -11.95
C LYS A 16 -4.17 28.92 -12.09
N ALA A 17 -5.24 28.55 -11.40
CA ALA A 17 -6.51 29.30 -11.42
C ALA A 17 -6.39 30.71 -10.82
N ALA A 18 -5.48 30.90 -9.86
CA ALA A 18 -5.18 32.21 -9.27
C ALA A 18 -4.27 33.10 -10.15
N GLY A 19 -3.91 32.66 -11.36
CA GLY A 19 -3.13 33.44 -12.32
C GLY A 19 -1.62 33.17 -12.32
N ALA A 20 -1.15 32.12 -11.63
CA ALA A 20 0.25 31.73 -11.70
C ALA A 20 0.61 31.26 -13.13
N LYS A 21 1.54 31.96 -13.79
CA LYS A 21 1.99 31.65 -15.16
C LYS A 21 2.77 30.35 -15.26
N VAL A 22 3.58 30.05 -14.24
CA VAL A 22 4.38 28.83 -14.13
C VAL A 22 4.20 28.29 -12.72
N VAL A 23 3.87 27.00 -12.62
CA VAL A 23 3.74 26.29 -11.35
C VAL A 23 4.54 25.01 -11.43
N CYS A 24 5.63 24.96 -10.66
CA CYS A 24 6.47 23.78 -10.50
C CYS A 24 6.25 23.18 -9.10
N GLY A 25 6.22 21.86 -9.01
CA GLY A 25 6.34 21.10 -7.77
C GLY A 25 7.57 20.19 -7.75
N LEU A 26 7.83 19.55 -6.62
CA LEU A 26 8.93 18.58 -6.48
C LEU A 26 8.80 17.42 -7.48
N ASP A 27 7.58 17.04 -7.84
CA ASP A 27 7.27 16.06 -8.87
C ASP A 27 7.62 16.49 -10.30
N ASP A 28 7.91 17.78 -10.52
CA ASP A 28 8.35 18.28 -11.83
C ASP A 28 9.89 18.35 -11.97
N ILE A 29 10.64 18.01 -10.91
CA ILE A 29 12.11 18.16 -10.87
C ILE A 29 12.77 16.79 -11.01
N VAL A 30 13.82 16.71 -11.82
CA VAL A 30 14.58 15.47 -12.08
C VAL A 30 13.67 14.35 -12.63
N THR A 31 12.76 14.73 -13.55
CA THR A 31 11.84 13.82 -14.25
C THR A 31 12.42 13.21 -15.53
N SER A 32 13.63 13.60 -15.90
CA SER A 32 14.43 13.03 -17.00
C SER A 32 15.90 13.02 -16.60
N SER A 33 16.69 12.15 -17.21
CA SER A 33 18.12 12.06 -16.92
C SER A 33 18.84 13.36 -17.31
N ILE A 34 19.67 13.87 -16.40
CA ILE A 34 20.52 15.04 -16.61
C ILE A 34 21.95 14.54 -16.60
N ASN A 35 22.69 14.67 -17.71
CA ASN A 35 24.09 14.22 -17.81
C ASN A 35 24.31 12.74 -17.43
N GLY A 36 23.31 11.87 -17.61
CA GLY A 36 23.38 10.46 -17.23
C GLY A 36 23.04 10.17 -15.77
N GLU A 37 22.64 11.18 -14.99
CA GLU A 37 22.18 10.97 -13.61
C GLU A 37 20.82 10.27 -13.55
N GLY A 38 20.54 9.69 -12.38
CA GLY A 38 19.26 9.07 -12.06
C GLY A 38 18.12 10.08 -12.08
N TYR A 39 16.91 9.59 -12.38
CA TYR A 39 15.72 10.43 -12.49
C TYR A 39 14.46 9.63 -12.11
N ASN A 40 13.33 10.31 -11.87
CA ASN A 40 12.05 9.65 -11.63
C ASN A 40 10.94 10.35 -12.41
N GLU A 41 10.48 9.72 -13.50
CA GLU A 41 9.48 10.27 -14.43
C GLU A 41 8.13 10.55 -13.78
N LYS A 42 7.76 9.77 -12.76
CA LYS A 42 6.43 9.79 -12.15
C LYS A 42 6.37 10.68 -10.92
N TYR A 43 7.44 10.70 -10.14
CA TYR A 43 7.46 11.32 -8.82
C TYR A 43 8.51 12.42 -8.69
N GLY A 44 9.38 12.63 -9.67
CA GLY A 44 10.46 13.61 -9.59
C GLY A 44 11.27 13.44 -8.32
N LEU A 45 11.32 14.47 -7.48
CA LEU A 45 11.98 14.43 -6.17
C LEU A 45 11.09 14.01 -4.99
N LEU A 46 9.80 13.70 -5.20
CA LEU A 46 8.94 13.20 -4.11
C LEU A 46 9.41 11.83 -3.61
N GLY A 47 9.36 11.61 -2.29
CA GLY A 47 9.86 10.38 -1.65
C GLY A 47 11.38 10.19 -1.73
N SER A 48 12.11 11.23 -2.15
CA SER A 48 13.57 11.17 -2.18
C SER A 48 14.14 11.42 -0.80
N ASN A 49 15.15 10.64 -0.43
CA ASN A 49 15.85 10.77 0.85
C ASN A 49 17.25 11.38 0.66
N LYS A 50 17.73 12.10 1.67
CA LYS A 50 19.11 12.60 1.68
C LYS A 50 20.06 11.40 1.80
N SER A 51 20.98 11.25 0.84
CA SER A 51 21.99 10.18 0.86
C SER A 51 23.34 10.70 1.34
N THR A 52 23.78 11.84 0.83
CA THR A 52 24.97 12.58 1.26
C THR A 52 24.63 14.07 1.25
N GLU A 53 25.59 14.95 1.58
CA GLU A 53 25.38 16.40 1.48
C GLU A 53 25.06 16.88 0.06
N ASP A 54 25.56 16.16 -0.94
CA ASP A 54 25.48 16.49 -2.36
C ASP A 54 24.60 15.53 -3.17
N LYS A 55 24.05 14.47 -2.56
CA LYS A 55 23.23 13.45 -3.25
C LYS A 55 21.94 13.14 -2.55
N VAL A 56 20.93 12.92 -3.37
CA VAL A 56 19.63 12.36 -2.96
C VAL A 56 19.46 10.96 -3.51
N LYS A 57 18.85 10.09 -2.74
CA LYS A 57 18.38 8.78 -3.18
C LYS A 57 16.93 8.96 -3.65
N LEU A 58 16.71 8.80 -4.95
CA LEU A 58 15.37 8.94 -5.54
C LEU A 58 14.44 7.82 -5.06
N PHE A 59 13.14 8.12 -5.05
CA PHE A 59 12.11 7.14 -4.78
C PHE A 59 12.14 6.02 -5.84
N PRO A 60 11.82 4.75 -5.47
CA PRO A 60 11.86 3.64 -6.42
C PRO A 60 10.99 3.85 -7.67
N ARG A 61 11.36 3.17 -8.75
CA ARG A 61 10.82 3.36 -10.11
C ARG A 61 10.19 2.09 -10.66
N GLU A 62 9.67 2.14 -11.88
CA GLU A 62 8.98 1.01 -12.53
C GLU A 62 9.88 -0.22 -12.73
N GLU A 63 11.19 -0.03 -12.90
CA GLU A 63 12.17 -1.12 -13.01
C GLU A 63 12.21 -2.01 -11.76
N CYS A 64 11.64 -1.55 -10.64
CA CYS A 64 11.48 -2.34 -9.43
C CYS A 64 10.45 -3.48 -9.56
N LYS A 65 9.60 -3.48 -10.60
CA LYS A 65 8.68 -4.59 -10.86
C LYS A 65 9.44 -5.89 -11.15
N GLU A 66 10.51 -5.82 -11.94
CA GLU A 66 11.35 -7.00 -12.23
C GLU A 66 12.00 -7.55 -10.96
N LEU A 67 12.44 -6.66 -10.05
CA LEU A 67 13.00 -7.08 -8.77
C LEU A 67 12.02 -7.91 -7.94
N VAL A 68 10.76 -7.47 -7.79
CA VAL A 68 9.78 -8.23 -6.99
C VAL A 68 9.41 -9.56 -7.63
N LEU A 69 9.36 -9.64 -8.97
CA LEU A 69 9.13 -10.87 -9.72
C LEU A 69 10.30 -11.85 -9.58
N ASP A 70 11.54 -11.35 -9.67
CA ASP A 70 12.75 -12.15 -9.47
C ASP A 70 12.84 -12.71 -8.04
N VAL A 71 12.47 -11.91 -7.04
CA VAL A 71 12.42 -12.37 -5.64
C VAL A 71 11.35 -13.43 -5.45
N GLN A 72 10.13 -13.22 -5.97
CA GLN A 72 9.05 -14.22 -5.93
C GLN A 72 9.50 -15.54 -6.56
N LYS A 73 10.08 -15.46 -7.77
CA LYS A 73 10.61 -16.62 -8.50
C LYS A 73 11.71 -17.32 -7.71
N SER A 74 12.69 -16.57 -7.17
CA SER A 74 13.77 -17.16 -6.37
C SER A 74 13.24 -17.87 -5.11
N ILE A 75 12.18 -17.37 -4.48
CA ILE A 75 11.58 -18.04 -3.31
C ILE A 75 10.89 -19.32 -3.75
N LEU A 76 10.11 -19.27 -4.84
CA LEU A 76 9.44 -20.42 -5.41
C LEU A 76 10.44 -21.53 -5.79
N ASP A 77 11.50 -21.17 -6.52
CA ASP A 77 12.51 -22.14 -6.99
C ASP A 77 13.26 -22.81 -5.82
N LYS A 78 13.56 -22.06 -4.76
CA LYS A 78 14.34 -22.55 -3.61
C LYS A 78 13.49 -23.31 -2.58
N THR A 79 12.20 -23.02 -2.48
CA THR A 79 11.36 -23.50 -1.36
C THR A 79 10.10 -24.23 -1.81
N GLY A 80 9.73 -24.13 -3.09
CA GLY A 80 8.44 -24.60 -3.61
C GLY A 80 7.24 -23.79 -3.11
N LYS A 81 7.45 -22.65 -2.44
CA LYS A 81 6.37 -21.80 -1.90
C LYS A 81 6.14 -20.60 -2.79
N HIS A 82 4.89 -20.42 -3.23
CA HIS A 82 4.45 -19.20 -3.88
C HIS A 82 4.19 -18.13 -2.81
N VAL A 83 4.76 -16.95 -2.98
CA VAL A 83 4.59 -15.80 -2.08
C VAL A 83 4.33 -14.55 -2.89
N GLU A 84 3.63 -13.58 -2.30
CA GLU A 84 3.55 -12.24 -2.87
C GLU A 84 4.68 -11.37 -2.31
N VAL A 85 5.19 -10.46 -3.15
CA VAL A 85 6.35 -9.61 -2.83
C VAL A 85 6.01 -8.17 -3.16
N MET A 86 6.36 -7.25 -2.26
CA MET A 86 6.23 -5.81 -2.49
C MET A 86 7.44 -5.06 -1.94
N ILE A 87 7.79 -3.98 -2.63
CA ILE A 87 8.58 -2.89 -2.07
C ILE A 87 7.61 -1.97 -1.38
N TYR A 88 7.90 -1.59 -0.14
CA TYR A 88 7.09 -0.65 0.62
C TYR A 88 7.92 0.58 0.98
N GLY A 89 7.25 1.72 0.99
CA GLY A 89 7.72 2.98 1.56
C GLY A 89 6.93 3.31 2.82
N ASP A 90 6.88 4.59 3.17
CA ASP A 90 6.19 5.07 4.36
C ASP A 90 4.69 4.74 4.33
N GLY A 91 4.23 4.12 5.42
CA GLY A 91 2.85 3.74 5.65
C GLY A 91 1.99 4.91 6.07
N ALA A 92 0.69 4.90 5.75
CA ALA A 92 -0.22 5.99 6.08
C ALA A 92 -0.74 5.92 7.52
N PHE A 93 0.05 6.36 8.51
CA PHE A 93 -0.38 6.43 9.91
C PHE A 93 -0.05 7.75 10.57
N LYS A 94 -0.78 8.06 11.66
CA LYS A 94 -0.53 9.23 12.48
C LYS A 94 0.15 8.81 13.76
N ASP A 95 1.36 9.29 14.01
CA ASP A 95 2.02 9.11 15.29
C ASP A 95 1.14 9.75 16.39
N PRO A 96 0.66 8.97 17.37
CA PRO A 96 -0.17 9.52 18.45
C PRO A 96 0.59 10.48 19.36
N GLN A 97 1.92 10.42 19.46
CA GLN A 97 2.70 11.34 20.30
C GLN A 97 3.10 12.61 19.54
N GLY A 98 3.84 12.47 18.44
CA GLY A 98 4.30 13.58 17.61
C GLY A 98 3.18 14.27 16.83
N LYS A 99 2.01 13.65 16.69
CA LYS A 99 0.87 14.13 15.89
C LYS A 99 1.19 14.35 14.40
N ILE A 100 2.31 13.80 13.94
CA ILE A 100 2.77 13.85 12.56
C ILE A 100 2.12 12.68 11.81
N TRP A 101 1.74 12.93 10.57
CA TRP A 101 1.41 11.86 9.64
C TRP A 101 2.69 11.37 9.02
N GLU A 102 3.03 10.11 9.26
CA GLU A 102 4.00 9.39 8.45
C GLU A 102 3.28 9.14 7.12
N LEU A 103 3.59 10.00 6.15
CA LEU A 103 2.97 10.01 4.83
C LEU A 103 3.89 10.83 3.89
N ALA A 104 5.19 10.55 3.97
CA ALA A 104 6.22 11.31 3.26
C ALA A 104 6.45 10.80 1.83
N ASP A 105 6.06 9.55 1.55
CA ASP A 105 6.19 8.95 0.23
C ASP A 105 4.97 9.19 -0.67
N PRO A 106 5.19 9.32 -1.99
CA PRO A 106 4.10 9.61 -2.93
C PRO A 106 3.10 8.45 -3.09
N CYS A 107 3.48 7.23 -2.67
CA CYS A 107 2.64 6.05 -2.53
C CYS A 107 3.28 5.05 -1.56
N VAL A 108 2.45 4.19 -0.93
CA VAL A 108 2.93 3.19 0.03
C VAL A 108 3.75 2.08 -0.64
N SER A 109 3.43 1.70 -1.88
CA SER A 109 4.15 0.65 -2.59
C SER A 109 4.43 1.04 -4.05
N PRO A 110 5.70 1.26 -4.43
CA PRO A 110 6.06 1.55 -5.82
C PRO A 110 6.07 0.31 -6.73
N ALA A 111 6.26 -0.89 -6.18
CA ALA A 111 6.30 -2.14 -6.95
C ALA A 111 5.85 -3.33 -6.09
N PHE A 112 5.03 -4.20 -6.68
CA PHE A 112 4.46 -5.37 -6.01
C PHE A 112 4.03 -6.42 -7.03
N THR A 113 3.90 -7.68 -6.62
CA THR A 113 3.38 -8.80 -7.43
C THR A 113 1.87 -8.72 -7.61
N ASP A 114 1.33 -9.32 -8.68
CA ASP A 114 -0.07 -9.10 -9.09
C ASP A 114 -1.10 -9.67 -8.12
N GLY A 115 -0.72 -10.64 -7.26
CA GLY A 115 -1.61 -11.16 -6.21
C GLY A 115 -1.95 -10.13 -5.13
N LEU A 116 -1.25 -8.98 -5.09
CA LEU A 116 -1.56 -7.85 -4.21
C LEU A 116 -2.48 -6.80 -4.86
N ILE A 117 -2.93 -7.02 -6.10
CA ILE A 117 -3.91 -6.14 -6.75
C ILE A 117 -5.30 -6.40 -6.15
N GLY A 118 -5.87 -5.37 -5.54
CA GLY A 118 -7.25 -5.38 -5.06
C GLY A 118 -7.40 -4.83 -3.65
N THR A 119 -8.53 -5.14 -3.04
CA THR A 119 -8.89 -4.74 -1.68
C THR A 119 -9.30 -5.98 -0.89
N PRO A 120 -9.14 -5.99 0.45
CA PRO A 120 -9.66 -7.09 1.26
C PRO A 120 -11.15 -7.31 0.98
N ASN A 121 -11.52 -8.57 0.71
CA ASN A 121 -12.89 -8.98 0.49
C ASN A 121 -13.46 -9.59 1.77
N GLU A 122 -13.45 -8.81 2.86
CA GLU A 122 -13.87 -9.30 4.18
C GLU A 122 -15.37 -9.21 4.37
N LEU A 123 -15.94 -10.32 4.82
CA LEU A 123 -17.27 -10.39 5.39
C LEU A 123 -17.25 -9.76 6.79
N LYS A 124 -18.22 -8.91 7.10
CA LYS A 124 -18.48 -8.50 8.49
C LYS A 124 -19.02 -9.70 9.27
N LEU A 125 -18.14 -10.57 9.76
CA LEU A 125 -18.49 -11.76 10.53
C LEU A 125 -19.41 -11.42 11.71
N LYS A 126 -19.11 -10.32 12.40
CA LYS A 126 -19.94 -9.80 13.49
C LYS A 126 -21.34 -9.38 13.01
N TYR A 127 -21.46 -8.78 11.83
CA TYR A 127 -22.77 -8.41 11.26
C TYR A 127 -23.59 -9.65 10.91
N LEU A 128 -22.97 -10.67 10.30
CA LEU A 128 -23.64 -11.94 10.00
C LEU A 128 -24.09 -12.64 11.29
N ALA A 129 -23.20 -12.70 12.29
CA ALA A 129 -23.51 -13.29 13.59
C ALA A 129 -24.65 -12.54 14.31
N ASP A 130 -24.61 -11.21 14.34
CA ASP A 130 -25.58 -10.40 15.09
C ASP A 130 -26.94 -10.25 14.36
N ASN A 131 -27.00 -10.43 13.04
CA ASN A 131 -28.24 -10.25 12.25
C ASN A 131 -28.78 -11.54 11.65
N ASP A 132 -27.98 -12.23 10.83
CA ASP A 132 -28.42 -13.37 10.02
C ASP A 132 -28.42 -14.68 10.81
N PHE A 133 -27.57 -14.77 11.84
CA PHE A 133 -27.35 -15.97 12.65
C PHE A 133 -27.47 -15.71 14.16
N LYS A 134 -28.22 -14.67 14.56
CA LYS A 134 -28.36 -14.23 15.96
C LYS A 134 -28.85 -15.32 16.93
N ASP A 135 -29.59 -16.29 16.38
CA ASP A 135 -30.18 -17.39 17.14
C ASP A 135 -29.25 -18.63 17.20
N LEU A 136 -28.12 -18.61 16.46
CA LEU A 136 -27.12 -19.67 16.44
C LEU A 136 -25.99 -19.38 17.44
N SER A 137 -25.43 -20.43 18.03
CA SER A 137 -24.27 -20.32 18.92
C SER A 137 -23.35 -21.54 18.81
N GLY A 138 -22.13 -21.42 19.33
CA GLY A 138 -21.16 -22.52 19.32
C GLY A 138 -20.83 -23.03 17.90
N GLU A 139 -20.84 -24.34 17.71
CA GLU A 139 -20.51 -24.97 16.42
C GLU A 139 -21.54 -24.66 15.32
N GLU A 140 -22.83 -24.51 15.65
CA GLU A 140 -23.86 -24.21 14.65
C GLU A 140 -23.65 -22.82 14.01
N LEU A 141 -23.24 -21.84 14.81
CA LEU A 141 -22.87 -20.51 14.32
C LEU A 141 -21.62 -20.57 13.43
N LYS A 142 -20.63 -21.38 13.83
CA LYS A 142 -19.38 -21.54 13.08
C LYS A 142 -19.61 -22.22 11.73
N GLU A 143 -20.46 -23.25 11.67
CA GLU A 143 -20.85 -23.90 10.42
C GLU A 143 -21.64 -22.96 9.51
N ALA A 144 -22.61 -22.21 10.05
CA ALA A 144 -23.40 -21.26 9.28
C ALA A 144 -22.55 -20.12 8.68
N ILE A 145 -21.63 -19.57 9.47
CA ILE A 145 -20.65 -18.58 9.01
C ILE A 145 -19.73 -19.18 7.95
N SER A 146 -19.19 -20.39 8.18
CA SER A 146 -18.29 -21.05 7.23
C SER A 146 -18.98 -21.34 5.90
N LYS A 147 -20.24 -21.75 5.94
CA LYS A 147 -21.07 -21.95 4.76
C LYS A 147 -21.32 -20.64 4.02
N SER A 148 -21.65 -19.56 4.72
CA SER A 148 -21.83 -18.22 4.14
C SER A 148 -20.56 -17.68 3.49
N ILE A 149 -19.38 -17.98 4.05
CA ILE A 149 -18.08 -17.62 3.45
C ILE A 149 -17.82 -18.45 2.18
N ARG A 150 -18.10 -19.76 2.18
CA ARG A 150 -17.90 -20.66 1.03
C ARG A 150 -18.86 -20.40 -0.13
N GLU A 151 -20.09 -20.01 0.17
CA GLU A 151 -21.13 -19.73 -0.83
C GLU A 151 -20.94 -18.38 -1.54
N LYS A 152 -19.93 -17.59 -1.15
CA LYS A 152 -19.72 -16.25 -1.70
C LYS A 152 -18.94 -16.23 -3.00
N ASP A 153 -19.58 -15.61 -3.99
CA ASP A 153 -19.00 -15.22 -5.27
C ASP A 153 -17.99 -14.06 -5.10
N ASN A 154 -17.02 -13.98 -6.01
CA ASN A 154 -15.77 -13.20 -5.88
C ASN A 154 -15.92 -11.66 -5.79
N ASN A 155 -17.13 -11.09 -5.78
CA ASN A 155 -17.32 -9.64 -5.83
C ASN A 155 -18.44 -9.14 -4.89
N LEU A 156 -18.06 -8.51 -3.78
CA LEU A 156 -19.00 -7.96 -2.78
C LEU A 156 -19.34 -6.48 -2.95
N VAL A 157 -19.04 -5.86 -4.10
CA VAL A 157 -19.36 -4.45 -4.31
C VAL A 157 -20.89 -4.25 -4.29
N GLY A 158 -21.42 -3.61 -3.25
CA GLY A 158 -22.82 -3.17 -3.17
C GLY A 158 -23.75 -3.96 -2.23
N ASN A 159 -23.27 -4.98 -1.51
CA ASN A 159 -24.12 -5.75 -0.59
C ASN A 159 -24.15 -5.09 0.81
N MET A 160 -25.28 -5.13 1.54
CA MET A 160 -25.40 -4.44 2.85
C MET A 160 -24.36 -4.92 3.88
N ALA A 161 -23.93 -6.18 3.76
CA ALA A 161 -22.86 -6.79 4.55
C ALA A 161 -21.44 -6.25 4.22
N SER A 162 -21.22 -5.62 3.05
CA SER A 162 -19.96 -4.97 2.65
C SER A 162 -20.03 -3.45 2.70
N GLN A 163 -21.21 -2.86 2.91
CA GLN A 163 -21.41 -1.42 3.10
C GLN A 163 -20.67 -0.95 4.37
N GLY A 164 -19.72 -0.02 4.22
CA GLY A 164 -19.00 0.64 5.32
C GLY A 164 -17.54 0.23 5.52
N THR A 165 -16.96 -0.59 4.65
CA THR A 165 -15.49 -0.67 4.55
C THR A 165 -15.03 0.42 3.58
N THR A 166 -14.18 1.33 4.03
CA THR A 166 -13.44 2.17 3.08
C THR A 166 -12.58 1.21 2.24
N PRO A 167 -12.72 1.16 0.91
CA PRO A 167 -11.91 0.26 0.09
C PRO A 167 -10.46 0.69 0.23
N ARG A 168 -9.66 -0.13 0.93
CA ARG A 168 -8.22 0.08 1.12
C ARG A 168 -7.49 -0.92 0.24
N GLN A 169 -6.51 -0.45 -0.50
CA GLN A 169 -5.69 -1.33 -1.32
C GLN A 169 -4.89 -2.27 -0.41
N LEU A 170 -4.71 -3.52 -0.82
CA LEU A 170 -3.91 -4.49 -0.07
C LEU A 170 -2.49 -3.97 0.18
N THR A 171 -1.90 -3.35 -0.84
CA THR A 171 -0.57 -2.72 -0.77
C THR A 171 -0.48 -1.60 0.26
N ASP A 172 -1.51 -0.78 0.40
CA ASP A 172 -1.53 0.30 1.40
C ASP A 172 -1.61 -0.26 2.82
N LEU A 173 -2.42 -1.31 3.01
CA LEU A 173 -2.59 -1.96 4.31
C LEU A 173 -1.34 -2.72 4.74
N ILE A 174 -0.86 -3.61 3.88
CA ILE A 174 0.30 -4.47 4.16
C ILE A 174 1.56 -3.61 4.25
N GLY A 175 1.75 -2.66 3.34
CA GLY A 175 2.89 -1.74 3.39
C GLY A 175 2.92 -0.90 4.65
N SER A 176 1.77 -0.39 5.11
CA SER A 176 1.72 0.34 6.38
C SER A 176 2.03 -0.54 7.59
N LEU A 177 1.60 -1.81 7.56
CA LEU A 177 1.97 -2.80 8.59
C LEU A 177 3.47 -3.07 8.58
N CYS A 178 4.08 -3.23 7.40
CA CYS A 178 5.50 -3.44 7.24
C CYS A 178 6.30 -2.25 7.75
N ASP A 179 5.90 -1.02 7.41
CA ASP A 179 6.56 0.21 7.87
C ASP A 179 6.50 0.35 9.40
N LEU A 180 5.34 0.13 10.02
CA LEU A 180 5.21 0.09 11.49
C LEU A 180 6.12 -0.96 12.15
N THR A 181 6.40 -2.06 11.44
CA THR A 181 7.24 -3.15 11.94
C THR A 181 8.73 -2.83 11.81
N SER A 182 9.15 -2.26 10.68
CA SER A 182 10.56 -1.91 10.44
C SER A 182 10.98 -0.62 11.15
N GLY A 183 10.06 0.34 11.27
CA GLY A 183 10.33 1.70 11.72
C GLY A 183 11.22 2.49 10.77
N SER A 184 11.47 3.75 11.11
CA SER A 184 12.23 4.72 10.31
C SER A 184 13.76 4.67 10.49
N GLY A 185 14.25 3.71 11.29
CA GLY A 185 15.68 3.59 11.59
C GLY A 185 16.45 2.90 10.49
N ASP A 186 17.59 3.48 10.08
CA ASP A 186 18.53 2.94 9.09
C ASP A 186 19.30 1.70 9.62
N LYS A 187 18.56 0.66 10.01
CA LYS A 187 19.07 -0.60 10.58
C LYS A 187 19.43 -1.63 9.52
N GLY A 188 19.76 -1.18 8.30
CA GLY A 188 19.84 -2.00 7.08
C GLY A 188 18.52 -2.01 6.30
N THR A 189 18.47 -2.69 5.16
CA THR A 189 17.22 -2.86 4.37
C THR A 189 16.36 -3.93 5.05
N PRO A 190 15.30 -3.55 5.77
CA PRO A 190 14.50 -4.50 6.54
C PRO A 190 13.64 -5.34 5.58
N ILE A 191 13.60 -6.65 5.82
CA ILE A 191 12.68 -7.56 5.12
C ILE A 191 11.63 -8.00 6.15
N VAL A 192 10.36 -7.72 5.85
CA VAL A 192 9.23 -8.12 6.69
C VAL A 192 8.50 -9.28 6.01
N LEU A 193 8.38 -10.41 6.71
CA LEU A 193 7.55 -11.52 6.29
C LEU A 193 6.17 -11.40 6.96
N VAL A 194 5.12 -11.24 6.16
CA VAL A 194 3.73 -11.26 6.63
C VAL A 194 3.12 -12.61 6.30
N GLN A 195 2.56 -13.30 7.31
CA GLN A 195 1.92 -14.61 7.16
C GLN A 195 0.50 -14.57 7.71
N GLY A 196 -0.37 -15.40 7.12
CA GLY A 196 -1.77 -15.53 7.53
C GLY A 196 -2.68 -14.35 7.17
N TYR A 197 -2.17 -13.38 6.39
CA TYR A 197 -2.95 -12.21 6.00
C TYR A 197 -4.14 -12.54 5.09
N PHE A 198 -3.98 -13.56 4.24
CA PHE A 198 -5.01 -14.03 3.32
C PHE A 198 -5.75 -15.27 3.82
N ASP A 199 -5.45 -15.72 5.05
CA ASP A 199 -6.11 -16.89 5.61
C ASP A 199 -7.58 -16.52 5.86
N ASN A 200 -8.48 -17.27 5.24
CA ASN A 200 -9.91 -17.14 5.50
C ASN A 200 -10.32 -18.11 6.61
N TYR A 201 -11.43 -17.83 7.28
CA TYR A 201 -11.94 -18.64 8.40
C TYR A 201 -12.34 -20.07 8.00
N THR A 202 -12.29 -20.39 6.70
CA THR A 202 -12.77 -21.64 6.12
C THR A 202 -11.66 -22.57 5.62
N ASN A 203 -10.40 -22.14 5.70
CA ASN A 203 -9.20 -22.84 5.26
C ASN A 203 -8.32 -23.26 6.43
#